data_AF-A0A2D9E9F2-F1
#
_entry.id   AF-A0A2D9E9F2-F1
#
_cell.length_a   1.000
_cell.length_b   1.000
_cell.length_c   1.000
_cell.angle_alpha   90.00
_cell.angle_beta   90.00
_cell.angle_gamma   90.00
#
_symmetry.space_group_name_H-M   'P 1'
#
loop_
_entity.id
_entity.type
_entity.pdbx_description
1 polymer ?
#
loop_
_entity_poly.entity_id
_entity_poly.type
_entity_poly.pdbx_seq_one_letter_code
_entity_poly.pdbx_strand_id
1 'polypeptide(L)'
;MKVFKVICRTIVGIFRTIVGALFVVSGLIKSNDAYGFMYKLQEYFEPGAMDMMFLDPYALHLAVFVCVAEVLLGIALLVGAFPKLTITLTTVMMVFFTFLTWYTATCDPQGTSVIVDAMGQEMEISNQCVLECGCFGNAIPLTPWQSFIKDIILLVLVLPIVIGAFCKIVKLNDTIESFFIYTGAIVMTFLFGYIMLDWNFPTLYLVILLLGAEAVKRRVKSSSKQVVMALTVLLIASLFQYYTLAHLPVKDYRPYAEGENINWNMLTAEEQGFKAAVYDYHFLFENNDTGEEVIVTDWSNQVDSAFQATHTSTGNKKVLVNEADAGYFDQPRIMDLIMENSDGEDLTEQVLANNGYTFIHISNDLTASGGVASAELNSLAINAIEAGHDFYCLSNEGYESSEDFKHEFQVPYEFLTCDQTELKIIIRSNPGLVLIKGGEVVEKWAWRDIPTFEELELK
;
A
#
# COMPACT_ATOMS: atom_id res chain seq x y z
N MET A 1 -37.95 -7.43 -27.00
CA MET A 1 -37.50 -8.42 -25.97
C MET A 1 -36.12 -9.03 -26.26
N LYS A 2 -35.84 -9.58 -27.47
CA LYS A 2 -34.50 -10.13 -27.79
C LYS A 2 -33.37 -9.09 -27.77
N VAL A 3 -33.60 -7.92 -28.36
CA VAL A 3 -32.62 -6.80 -28.40
C VAL A 3 -32.26 -6.32 -27.00
N PHE A 4 -33.25 -6.09 -26.14
CA PHE A 4 -33.05 -5.70 -24.73
C PHE A 4 -32.18 -6.72 -23.96
N LYS A 5 -32.45 -8.03 -24.12
CA LYS A 5 -31.68 -9.09 -23.46
C LYS A 5 -30.22 -9.15 -23.95
N VAL A 6 -29.97 -8.85 -25.22
CA VAL A 6 -28.62 -8.75 -25.79
C VAL A 6 -27.89 -7.54 -25.21
N ILE A 7 -28.53 -6.36 -25.19
CA ILE A 7 -27.97 -5.14 -24.62
C ILE A 7 -27.58 -5.34 -23.15
N CYS A 8 -28.48 -5.91 -22.33
CA CYS A 8 -28.18 -6.22 -20.93
C CYS A 8 -26.99 -7.19 -20.78
N ARG A 9 -26.92 -8.24 -21.61
CA ARG A 9 -25.80 -9.20 -21.57
C ARG A 9 -24.47 -8.53 -21.93
N THR A 10 -24.46 -7.65 -22.92
CA THR A 10 -23.27 -6.90 -23.33
C THR A 10 -22.81 -5.94 -22.23
N ILE A 11 -23.72 -5.15 -21.64
CA ILE A 11 -23.40 -4.23 -20.54
C ILE A 11 -22.81 -4.98 -19.35
N VAL A 12 -23.44 -6.09 -18.95
CA VAL A 12 -22.94 -6.94 -17.86
C VAL A 12 -21.57 -7.52 -18.21
N GLY A 13 -21.34 -7.92 -19.46
CA GLY A 13 -20.02 -8.40 -19.92
C GLY A 13 -18.93 -7.33 -19.82
N ILE A 14 -19.22 -6.09 -20.21
CA ILE A 14 -18.29 -4.96 -20.11
C ILE A 14 -17.96 -4.69 -18.64
N PHE A 15 -18.95 -4.53 -17.76
CA PHE A 15 -18.69 -4.27 -16.34
C PHE A 15 -17.99 -5.43 -15.63
N ARG A 16 -18.30 -6.68 -15.98
CA ARG A 16 -17.53 -7.84 -15.50
C ARG A 16 -16.06 -7.78 -15.94
N THR A 17 -15.79 -7.31 -17.15
CA THR A 17 -14.42 -7.16 -17.67
C THR A 17 -13.67 -6.10 -16.86
N ILE A 18 -14.28 -4.92 -16.68
CA ILE A 18 -13.67 -3.79 -15.95
C ILE A 18 -13.44 -4.15 -14.48
N VAL A 19 -14.50 -4.53 -13.76
CA VAL A 19 -14.42 -4.83 -12.33
C VAL A 19 -13.52 -6.04 -12.08
N GLY A 20 -13.64 -7.09 -12.91
CA GLY A 20 -12.82 -8.29 -12.79
C GLY A 20 -11.33 -8.02 -13.02
N ALA A 21 -10.96 -7.21 -14.02
CA ALA A 21 -9.58 -6.84 -14.27
C ALA A 21 -9.02 -5.98 -13.13
N LEU A 22 -9.77 -4.98 -12.66
CA LEU A 22 -9.35 -4.11 -11.56
C LEU A 22 -9.14 -4.89 -10.25
N PHE A 23 -10.00 -5.85 -9.94
CA PHE A 23 -9.82 -6.73 -8.78
C PHE A 23 -8.55 -7.56 -8.88
N VAL A 24 -8.25 -8.16 -10.04
CA VAL A 24 -7.00 -8.93 -10.20
C VAL A 24 -5.78 -8.03 -10.03
N VAL A 25 -5.81 -6.81 -10.59
CA VAL A 25 -4.70 -5.85 -10.48
C VAL A 25 -4.54 -5.36 -9.04
N SER A 26 -5.61 -4.93 -8.39
CA SER A 26 -5.56 -4.45 -7.00
C SER A 26 -5.12 -5.55 -6.03
N GLY A 27 -5.69 -6.75 -6.16
CA GLY A 27 -5.28 -7.90 -5.34
C GLY A 27 -3.81 -8.30 -5.56
N LEU A 28 -3.30 -8.20 -6.79
CA LEU A 28 -1.87 -8.43 -7.08
C LEU A 28 -0.97 -7.36 -6.45
N ILE A 29 -1.33 -6.09 -6.57
CA ILE A 29 -0.52 -4.99 -6.01
C ILE A 29 -0.43 -5.11 -4.49
N LYS A 30 -1.53 -5.45 -3.82
CA LYS A 30 -1.51 -5.75 -2.39
C LYS A 30 -0.71 -7.03 -2.07
N SER A 31 -0.82 -8.08 -2.90
CA SER A 31 -0.03 -9.31 -2.72
C SER A 31 1.48 -9.06 -2.90
N ASN A 32 1.85 -8.10 -3.75
CA ASN A 32 3.24 -7.71 -3.99
C ASN A 32 3.88 -7.08 -2.75
N ASP A 33 3.12 -6.32 -1.96
CA ASP A 33 3.54 -5.78 -0.66
C ASP A 33 2.51 -6.08 0.44
N ALA A 34 2.38 -7.38 0.78
CA ALA A 34 1.41 -7.82 1.79
C ALA A 34 1.76 -7.34 3.20
N TYR A 35 3.04 -7.14 3.51
CA TYR A 35 3.47 -6.52 4.75
C TYR A 35 3.05 -5.05 4.82
N GLY A 36 3.21 -4.29 3.74
CA GLY A 36 2.68 -2.93 3.65
C GLY A 36 1.17 -2.87 3.87
N PHE A 37 0.41 -3.77 3.25
CA PHE A 37 -1.04 -3.85 3.49
C PHE A 37 -1.38 -4.27 4.92
N MET A 38 -0.61 -5.17 5.54
CA MET A 38 -0.74 -5.52 6.95
C MET A 38 -0.54 -4.30 7.87
N TYR A 39 0.52 -3.51 7.65
CA TYR A 39 0.75 -2.30 8.46
C TYR A 39 -0.41 -1.32 8.35
N LYS A 40 -1.00 -1.16 7.14
CA LYS A 40 -2.22 -0.36 6.98
C LYS A 40 -3.42 -0.91 7.74
N LEU A 41 -3.58 -2.23 7.82
CA LEU A 41 -4.63 -2.82 8.66
C LEU A 41 -4.39 -2.54 10.15
N GLN A 42 -3.14 -2.61 10.61
CA GLN A 42 -2.78 -2.28 11.99
C GLN A 42 -3.07 -0.81 12.32
N GLU A 43 -2.79 0.11 11.39
CA GLU A 43 -3.16 1.54 11.55
C GLU A 43 -4.68 1.71 11.76
N TYR A 44 -5.53 0.90 11.10
CA TYR A 44 -6.98 0.92 11.34
C TYR A 44 -7.37 0.29 12.69
N PHE A 45 -6.59 -0.67 13.19
CA PHE A 45 -6.91 -1.41 14.42
C PHE A 45 -6.50 -0.67 15.69
N GLU A 46 -5.64 0.35 15.58
CA GLU A 46 -5.21 1.16 16.71
C GLU A 46 -6.38 1.84 17.44
N PRO A 47 -6.24 2.13 18.74
CA PRO A 47 -7.28 2.75 19.56
C PRO A 47 -7.76 4.09 19.00
N GLY A 48 -6.82 4.90 18.50
CA GLY A 48 -7.13 6.22 17.90
C GLY A 48 -7.87 6.14 16.57
N ALA A 49 -7.97 4.94 15.99
CA ALA A 49 -8.68 4.68 14.75
C ALA A 49 -10.04 3.99 15.02
N MET A 50 -10.09 2.65 14.90
CA MET A 50 -11.32 1.87 15.07
C MET A 50 -11.37 1.06 16.37
N ASP A 51 -10.33 1.12 17.21
CA ASP A 51 -10.23 0.41 18.49
C ASP A 51 -10.46 -1.11 18.36
N MET A 52 -9.72 -1.73 17.43
CA MET A 52 -9.81 -3.16 17.10
C MET A 52 -8.49 -3.90 17.30
N MET A 53 -7.67 -3.49 18.29
CA MET A 53 -6.34 -4.07 18.56
C MET A 53 -6.33 -5.60 18.72
N PHE A 54 -7.47 -6.22 19.09
CA PHE A 54 -7.59 -7.67 19.15
C PHE A 54 -7.35 -8.37 17.79
N LEU A 55 -7.40 -7.63 16.68
CA LEU A 55 -7.11 -8.11 15.33
C LEU A 55 -5.63 -8.01 14.95
N ASP A 56 -4.79 -7.28 15.69
CA ASP A 56 -3.37 -7.06 15.37
C ASP A 56 -2.59 -8.37 15.17
N PRO A 57 -2.73 -9.41 16.01
CA PRO A 57 -2.01 -10.68 15.81
C PRO A 57 -2.43 -11.40 14.52
N TYR A 58 -3.60 -11.08 13.98
CA TYR A 58 -4.17 -11.66 12.77
C TYR A 58 -3.99 -10.76 11.55
N ALA A 59 -3.39 -9.57 11.67
CA ALA A 59 -3.29 -8.60 10.59
C ALA A 59 -2.64 -9.18 9.32
N LEU A 60 -1.54 -9.92 9.45
CA LEU A 60 -0.88 -10.57 8.29
C LEU A 60 -1.78 -11.61 7.62
N HIS A 61 -2.47 -12.41 8.43
CA HIS A 61 -3.38 -13.45 7.93
C HIS A 61 -4.57 -12.82 7.19
N LEU A 62 -5.12 -11.73 7.70
CA LEU A 62 -6.18 -10.95 7.07
C LEU A 62 -5.69 -10.30 5.77
N ALA A 63 -4.51 -9.68 5.79
CA ALA A 63 -3.89 -9.08 4.61
C ALA A 63 -3.77 -10.10 3.47
N VAL A 64 -3.12 -11.24 3.73
CA VAL A 64 -2.96 -12.34 2.77
C VAL A 64 -4.32 -12.87 2.29
N PHE A 65 -5.26 -13.10 3.20
CA PHE A 65 -6.59 -13.60 2.86
C PHE A 65 -7.32 -12.66 1.89
N VAL A 66 -7.34 -11.36 2.19
CA VAL A 66 -8.00 -10.35 1.38
C VAL A 66 -7.35 -10.22 0.00
N CYS A 67 -6.01 -10.18 -0.05
CA CYS A 67 -5.25 -10.12 -1.32
C CYS A 67 -5.62 -11.29 -2.25
N VAL A 68 -5.56 -12.52 -1.74
CA VAL A 68 -5.84 -13.73 -2.50
C VAL A 68 -7.33 -13.84 -2.85
N ALA A 69 -8.23 -13.46 -1.93
CA ALA A 69 -9.66 -13.45 -2.17
C ALA A 69 -10.03 -12.48 -3.29
N GLU A 70 -9.42 -11.30 -3.33
CA GLU A 70 -9.66 -10.28 -4.35
C GLU A 70 -9.25 -10.76 -5.75
N VAL A 71 -8.07 -11.36 -5.88
CA VAL A 71 -7.62 -12.00 -7.14
C VAL A 71 -8.58 -13.12 -7.56
N LEU A 72 -8.97 -13.99 -6.62
CA LEU A 72 -9.85 -15.13 -6.89
C LEU A 72 -11.23 -14.66 -7.38
N LEU A 73 -11.81 -13.65 -6.72
CA LEU A 73 -13.09 -13.04 -7.10
C LEU A 73 -12.99 -12.34 -8.46
N GLY A 74 -11.89 -11.62 -8.72
CA GLY A 74 -11.62 -10.99 -10.01
C GLY A 74 -11.62 -11.99 -11.17
N ILE A 75 -10.88 -13.09 -11.04
CA ILE A 75 -10.89 -14.16 -12.06
C ILE A 75 -12.25 -14.84 -12.16
N ALA A 76 -12.94 -15.09 -11.03
CA ALA A 76 -14.27 -15.68 -11.05
C ALA A 76 -15.29 -14.79 -11.79
N LEU A 77 -15.21 -13.47 -11.66
CA LEU A 77 -16.00 -12.50 -12.44
C LEU A 77 -15.67 -12.56 -13.92
N LEU A 78 -14.39 -12.57 -14.30
CA LEU A 78 -13.97 -12.65 -15.70
C LEU A 78 -14.45 -13.94 -16.37
N VAL A 79 -14.33 -15.07 -15.67
CA VAL A 79 -14.70 -16.39 -16.21
C VAL A 79 -16.20 -16.68 -16.12
N GLY A 80 -16.91 -16.05 -15.17
CA GLY A 80 -18.34 -16.26 -14.92
C GLY A 80 -18.61 -17.49 -14.06
N ALA A 81 -17.66 -17.85 -13.19
CA ALA A 81 -17.82 -18.93 -12.22
C ALA A 81 -18.70 -18.46 -11.06
N PHE A 82 -19.47 -19.41 -10.49
CA PHE A 82 -20.40 -19.24 -9.39
C PHE A 82 -21.07 -17.84 -9.30
N PRO A 83 -21.81 -17.39 -10.35
CA PRO A 83 -22.13 -15.97 -10.52
C PRO A 83 -22.78 -15.30 -9.31
N LYS A 84 -23.69 -16.01 -8.63
CA LYS A 84 -24.36 -15.51 -7.42
C LYS A 84 -23.41 -15.39 -6.23
N LEU A 85 -22.59 -16.42 -5.98
CA LEU A 85 -21.65 -16.41 -4.86
C LEU A 85 -20.57 -15.35 -5.08
N THR A 86 -19.96 -15.35 -6.26
CA THR A 86 -18.88 -14.42 -6.62
C THR A 86 -19.35 -12.97 -6.51
N ILE A 87 -20.52 -12.63 -7.04
CA ILE A 87 -20.99 -11.24 -6.97
C ILE A 87 -21.41 -10.84 -5.56
N THR A 88 -21.99 -11.75 -4.77
CA THR A 88 -22.31 -11.46 -3.37
C THR A 88 -21.04 -11.18 -2.58
N LEU A 89 -20.03 -12.04 -2.67
CA LEU A 89 -18.75 -11.85 -1.98
C LEU A 89 -18.03 -10.57 -2.45
N THR A 90 -18.03 -10.33 -3.76
CA THR A 90 -17.48 -9.08 -4.34
C THR A 90 -18.19 -7.86 -3.77
N THR A 91 -19.52 -7.88 -3.69
CA THR A 91 -20.30 -6.74 -3.18
C THR A 91 -20.04 -6.53 -1.69
N VAL A 92 -19.98 -7.60 -0.89
CA VAL A 92 -19.64 -7.51 0.54
C VAL A 92 -18.27 -6.89 0.74
N MET A 93 -17.27 -7.35 -0.03
CA MET A 93 -15.91 -6.82 0.06
C MET A 93 -15.84 -5.36 -0.39
N MET A 94 -16.55 -4.98 -1.47
CA MET A 94 -16.63 -3.59 -1.91
C MET A 94 -17.30 -2.68 -0.88
N VAL A 95 -18.40 -3.12 -0.27
CA VAL A 95 -19.07 -2.34 0.79
C VAL A 95 -18.14 -2.15 1.99
N PHE A 96 -17.39 -3.19 2.37
CA PHE A 96 -16.38 -3.10 3.43
C PHE A 96 -15.27 -2.09 3.09
N PHE A 97 -14.65 -2.17 1.91
CA PHE A 97 -13.62 -1.20 1.51
C PHE A 97 -14.16 0.22 1.31
N THR A 98 -15.40 0.36 0.82
CA THR A 98 -16.08 1.66 0.73
C THR A 98 -16.26 2.28 2.12
N PHE A 99 -16.54 1.46 3.14
CA PHE A 99 -16.61 1.91 4.52
C PHE A 99 -15.24 2.34 5.06
N LEU A 100 -14.17 1.57 4.82
CA LEU A 100 -12.81 1.96 5.23
C LEU A 100 -12.34 3.25 4.54
N THR A 101 -12.56 3.38 3.24
CA THR A 101 -12.20 4.60 2.50
C THR A 101 -13.05 5.79 2.94
N TRP A 102 -14.32 5.60 3.25
CA TRP A 102 -15.16 6.64 3.85
C TRP A 102 -14.61 7.10 5.19
N TYR A 103 -14.31 6.17 6.10
CA TYR A 103 -13.75 6.46 7.42
C TYR A 103 -12.47 7.31 7.30
N THR A 104 -11.54 6.89 6.44
CA THR A 104 -10.31 7.63 6.12
C THR A 104 -10.59 9.01 5.53
N ALA A 105 -11.56 9.15 4.63
CA ALA A 105 -11.91 10.43 4.01
C ALA A 105 -12.56 11.44 4.98
N THR A 106 -13.24 10.95 6.02
CA THR A 106 -13.92 11.77 7.03
C THR A 106 -13.16 11.91 8.34
N CYS A 107 -11.97 11.32 8.46
CA CYS A 107 -11.19 11.38 9.69
C CYS A 107 -10.69 12.83 9.92
N ASP A 108 -11.00 13.37 11.10
CA ASP A 108 -10.50 14.66 11.55
C ASP A 108 -9.20 14.47 12.36
N PRO A 109 -8.04 14.92 11.86
CA PRO A 109 -6.75 14.79 12.55
C PRO A 109 -6.65 15.62 13.84
N GLN A 110 -7.55 16.57 14.06
CA GLN A 110 -7.61 17.37 15.29
C GLN A 110 -8.68 16.89 16.26
N GLY A 111 -9.47 15.89 15.85
CA GLY A 111 -10.49 15.28 16.69
C GLY A 111 -9.91 14.34 17.74
N THR A 112 -10.76 14.00 18.70
CA THR A 112 -10.47 13.03 19.75
C THR A 112 -11.51 11.93 19.75
N SER A 113 -11.06 10.72 20.10
CA SER A 113 -11.90 9.54 20.28
C SER A 113 -11.91 9.16 21.75
N VAL A 114 -13.08 8.73 22.25
CA VAL A 114 -13.23 8.24 23.62
C VAL A 114 -13.15 6.72 23.59
N ILE A 115 -12.13 6.17 24.25
CA ILE A 115 -11.96 4.73 24.45
C ILE A 115 -12.23 4.37 25.91
N VAL A 116 -12.61 3.12 26.15
CA VAL A 116 -12.81 2.59 27.51
C VAL A 116 -11.59 1.76 27.87
N ASP A 117 -10.90 2.14 28.95
CA ASP A 117 -9.72 1.41 29.42
C ASP A 117 -10.07 0.04 30.03
N ALA A 118 -9.05 -0.75 30.36
CA ALA A 118 -9.21 -2.06 30.98
C ALA A 118 -9.88 -2.02 32.37
N MET A 119 -10.00 -0.84 32.99
CA MET A 119 -10.65 -0.58 34.27
C MET A 119 -12.06 0.00 34.10
N GLY A 120 -12.56 0.16 32.88
CA GLY A 120 -13.88 0.70 32.56
C GLY A 120 -13.96 2.23 32.58
N GLN A 121 -12.84 2.94 32.57
CA GLN A 121 -12.78 4.40 32.55
C GLN A 121 -12.69 4.93 31.12
N GLU A 122 -13.47 5.97 30.82
CA GLU A 122 -13.41 6.67 29.54
C GLU A 122 -12.15 7.54 29.50
N MET A 123 -11.33 7.35 28.46
CA MET A 123 -10.15 8.15 28.17
C MET A 123 -10.29 8.77 26.78
N GLU A 124 -9.94 10.04 26.69
CA GLU A 124 -9.93 10.79 25.43
C GLU A 124 -8.53 10.71 24.81
N ILE A 125 -8.44 10.17 23.61
CA ILE A 125 -7.21 10.02 22.84
C ILE A 125 -7.33 10.78 21.52
N SER A 126 -6.20 11.26 21.00
CA SER A 126 -6.17 11.89 19.68
C SER A 126 -6.52 10.89 18.58
N ASN A 127 -7.29 11.32 17.59
CA ASN A 127 -7.61 10.50 16.43
C ASN A 127 -6.34 10.15 15.65
N GLN A 128 -6.26 8.89 15.24
CA GLN A 128 -5.21 8.40 14.35
C GLN A 128 -5.79 8.21 12.96
N CYS A 129 -5.60 9.22 12.11
CA CYS A 129 -6.10 9.17 10.75
C CYS A 129 -5.18 8.38 9.83
N VAL A 130 -5.70 7.29 9.28
CA VAL A 130 -5.04 6.51 8.22
C VAL A 130 -5.01 7.34 6.94
N LEU A 131 -3.83 7.76 6.49
CA LEU A 131 -3.67 8.67 5.34
C LEU A 131 -3.97 8.01 4.00
N GLU A 132 -3.80 6.69 3.88
CA GLU A 132 -4.04 5.94 2.65
C GLU A 132 -4.68 4.56 2.94
N CYS A 133 -5.79 4.24 2.27
CA CYS A 133 -6.53 2.99 2.46
C CYS A 133 -5.79 1.72 1.96
N GLY A 134 -4.62 1.87 1.31
CA GLY A 134 -3.79 0.73 0.89
C GLY A 134 -4.33 -0.07 -0.30
N CYS A 135 -5.41 0.38 -0.97
CA CYS A 135 -6.01 -0.31 -2.13
C CYS A 135 -5.02 -0.59 -3.27
N PHE A 136 -4.09 0.33 -3.52
CA PHE A 136 -3.00 0.21 -4.49
C PHE A 136 -1.61 0.38 -3.83
N GLY A 137 -1.56 0.44 -2.49
CA GLY A 137 -0.37 0.84 -1.76
C GLY A 137 0.31 2.08 -2.33
N ASN A 138 1.64 2.12 -2.25
CA ASN A 138 2.47 3.20 -2.80
C ASN A 138 2.50 3.25 -4.34
N ALA A 139 1.88 2.29 -5.05
CA ALA A 139 1.92 2.26 -6.51
C ALA A 139 1.10 3.40 -7.13
N ILE A 140 0.02 3.82 -6.46
CA ILE A 140 -0.81 4.96 -6.87
C ILE A 140 -1.24 5.71 -5.60
N PRO A 141 -0.51 6.77 -5.20
CA PRO A 141 -0.89 7.60 -4.07
C PRO A 141 -2.17 8.36 -4.44
N LEU A 142 -3.28 7.98 -3.81
CA LEU A 142 -4.59 8.61 -3.99
C LEU A 142 -4.97 9.30 -2.70
N THR A 143 -5.49 10.53 -2.81
CA THR A 143 -6.02 11.21 -1.62
C THR A 143 -7.18 10.41 -1.01
N PRO A 144 -7.45 10.55 0.30
CA PRO A 144 -8.57 9.87 0.97
C PRO A 144 -9.90 9.98 0.21
N TRP A 145 -10.24 11.19 -0.25
CA TRP A 145 -11.47 11.45 -1.02
C TRP A 145 -11.45 10.82 -2.42
N GLN A 146 -10.32 10.83 -3.12
CA GLN A 146 -10.19 10.15 -4.41
C GLN A 146 -10.37 8.64 -4.26
N SER A 147 -9.79 8.04 -3.21
CA SER A 147 -9.96 6.63 -2.87
C SER A 147 -11.42 6.27 -2.60
N PHE A 148 -12.13 7.08 -1.82
CA PHE A 148 -13.55 6.89 -1.52
C PHE A 148 -14.44 6.99 -2.77
N ILE A 149 -14.25 8.03 -3.60
CA ILE A 149 -15.01 8.21 -4.84
C ILE A 149 -14.80 7.03 -5.79
N LYS A 150 -13.56 6.56 -5.92
CA LYS A 150 -13.22 5.38 -6.74
C LYS A 150 -13.99 4.14 -6.27
N ASP A 151 -14.07 3.89 -4.95
CA ASP A 151 -14.82 2.75 -4.41
C ASP A 151 -16.34 2.88 -4.62
N ILE A 152 -16.90 4.09 -4.52
CA ILE A 152 -18.31 4.37 -4.88
C ILE A 152 -18.56 4.05 -6.36
N ILE A 153 -17.69 4.50 -7.26
CA ILE A 153 -17.83 4.25 -8.70
C ILE A 153 -17.80 2.74 -8.95
N LEU A 154 -16.87 2.01 -8.34
CA LEU A 154 -16.79 0.56 -8.44
C LEU A 154 -18.06 -0.13 -7.90
N LEU A 155 -18.61 0.35 -6.79
CA LEU A 155 -19.86 -0.15 -6.22
C LEU A 155 -21.04 0.04 -7.19
N VAL A 156 -21.12 1.19 -7.87
CA VAL A 156 -22.13 1.43 -8.93
C VAL A 156 -21.93 0.50 -10.12
N LEU A 157 -20.69 0.25 -10.55
CA LEU A 157 -20.37 -0.68 -11.64
C LEU A 157 -20.71 -2.14 -11.31
N VAL A 158 -20.74 -2.50 -10.02
CA VAL A 158 -21.15 -3.84 -9.55
C VAL A 158 -22.66 -4.06 -9.68
N LEU A 159 -23.51 -3.02 -9.60
CA LEU A 159 -24.98 -3.17 -9.59
C LEU A 159 -25.54 -3.93 -10.81
N PRO A 160 -25.14 -3.64 -12.07
CA PRO A 160 -25.66 -4.38 -13.22
C PRO A 160 -25.17 -5.82 -13.23
N ILE A 161 -24.01 -6.11 -12.65
CA ILE A 161 -23.48 -7.48 -12.52
C ILE A 161 -24.33 -8.26 -11.49
N VAL A 162 -24.70 -7.63 -10.37
CA VAL A 162 -25.64 -8.20 -9.39
C VAL A 162 -26.95 -8.57 -10.07
N ILE A 163 -27.58 -7.61 -10.74
CA ILE A 163 -28.83 -7.86 -11.49
C ILE A 163 -28.62 -8.99 -12.50
N GLY A 164 -27.51 -8.96 -13.25
CA GLY A 164 -27.14 -9.98 -14.23
C GLY A 164 -27.02 -11.38 -13.63
N ALA A 165 -26.43 -11.52 -12.46
CA ALA A 165 -26.24 -12.80 -11.78
C ALA A 165 -27.56 -13.35 -11.23
N PHE A 166 -28.38 -12.51 -10.58
CA PHE A 166 -29.66 -12.95 -10.00
C PHE A 166 -30.74 -13.18 -11.06
N CYS A 167 -30.72 -12.44 -12.17
CA CYS A 167 -31.58 -12.68 -13.33
C CYS A 167 -31.10 -13.81 -14.27
N LYS A 168 -30.06 -14.57 -13.89
CA LYS A 168 -29.49 -15.69 -14.66
C LYS A 168 -29.02 -15.29 -16.07
N ILE A 169 -28.57 -14.04 -16.23
CA ILE A 169 -27.92 -13.55 -17.45
C ILE A 169 -26.45 -14.00 -17.46
N VAL A 170 -25.80 -13.96 -16.30
CA VAL A 170 -24.41 -14.43 -16.12
C VAL A 170 -24.38 -15.95 -15.96
N LYS A 171 -23.51 -16.59 -16.72
CA LYS A 171 -23.18 -18.00 -16.66
C LYS A 171 -21.69 -18.18 -16.96
N LEU A 172 -21.19 -19.39 -16.79
CA LEU A 172 -19.85 -19.75 -17.23
C LEU A 172 -19.70 -19.42 -18.72
N ASN A 173 -18.68 -18.63 -19.06
CA ASN A 173 -18.51 -18.10 -20.41
C ASN A 173 -18.30 -19.22 -21.44
N ASP A 174 -18.93 -19.07 -22.61
CA ASP A 174 -18.57 -19.85 -23.79
C ASP A 174 -17.24 -19.35 -24.42
N THR A 175 -16.76 -20.04 -25.45
CA THR A 175 -15.46 -19.74 -26.06
C THR A 175 -15.39 -18.32 -26.65
N ILE A 176 -16.50 -17.83 -27.21
CA ILE A 176 -16.56 -16.51 -27.85
C ILE A 176 -16.62 -15.43 -26.76
N GLU A 177 -17.46 -15.62 -25.75
CA GLU A 177 -17.54 -14.73 -24.59
C GLU A 177 -16.21 -14.63 -23.85
N SER A 178 -15.54 -15.76 -23.61
CA SER A 178 -14.21 -15.80 -23.02
C SER A 178 -13.21 -15.02 -23.87
N PHE A 179 -13.23 -15.17 -25.19
CA PHE A 179 -12.30 -14.43 -26.06
C PHE A 179 -12.45 -12.92 -25.90
N PHE A 180 -13.67 -12.38 -25.97
CA PHE A 180 -13.90 -10.94 -25.83
C PHE A 180 -13.59 -10.41 -24.43
N ILE A 181 -14.07 -11.09 -23.38
CA ILE A 181 -13.85 -10.66 -21.99
C ILE A 181 -12.36 -10.73 -21.63
N TYR A 182 -11.67 -11.82 -21.98
CA TYR A 182 -10.24 -11.97 -21.64
C TYR A 182 -9.37 -11.00 -22.43
N THR A 183 -9.64 -10.80 -23.73
CA THR A 183 -8.90 -9.81 -24.52
C THR A 183 -9.12 -8.41 -23.96
N GLY A 184 -10.36 -8.05 -23.62
CA GLY A 184 -10.66 -6.76 -23.00
C GLY A 184 -9.94 -6.56 -21.67
N ALA A 185 -9.94 -7.58 -20.80
CA ALA A 185 -9.25 -7.53 -19.52
C ALA A 185 -7.72 -7.40 -19.69
N ILE A 186 -7.12 -8.20 -20.58
CA ILE A 186 -5.68 -8.16 -20.84
C ILE A 186 -5.25 -6.80 -21.41
N VAL A 187 -5.98 -6.27 -22.39
CA VAL A 187 -5.68 -4.95 -22.98
C VAL A 187 -5.83 -3.85 -21.93
N MET A 188 -6.90 -3.87 -21.14
CA MET A 188 -7.09 -2.92 -20.05
C MET A 188 -5.95 -2.99 -19.03
N THR A 189 -5.61 -4.19 -18.55
CA THR A 189 -4.53 -4.38 -17.57
C THR A 189 -3.17 -3.99 -18.14
N PHE A 190 -2.91 -4.23 -19.42
CA PHE A 190 -1.70 -3.78 -20.09
C PHE A 190 -1.60 -2.26 -20.17
N LEU A 191 -2.67 -1.60 -20.61
CA LEU A 191 -2.71 -0.14 -20.66
C LEU A 191 -2.57 0.47 -19.27
N PHE A 192 -3.21 -0.12 -18.26
CA PHE A 192 -3.07 0.31 -16.88
C PHE A 192 -1.63 0.14 -16.37
N GLY A 193 -1.03 -1.04 -16.59
CA GLY A 193 0.36 -1.31 -16.19
C GLY A 193 1.38 -0.41 -16.88
N TYR A 194 1.17 -0.10 -18.15
CA TYR A 194 2.05 0.74 -18.95
C TYR A 194 1.90 2.24 -18.66
N ILE A 195 0.67 2.72 -18.42
CA ILE A 195 0.39 4.15 -18.25
C ILE A 195 0.48 4.58 -16.78
N MET A 196 0.12 3.71 -15.84
CA MET A 196 -0.06 4.09 -14.43
C MET A 196 0.93 3.43 -13.47
N LEU A 197 1.51 2.26 -13.78
CA LEU A 197 2.33 1.49 -12.82
C LEU A 197 3.82 1.41 -13.19
N ASP A 198 4.20 1.79 -14.41
CA ASP A 198 5.54 1.51 -14.96
C ASP A 198 5.98 0.03 -14.75
N TRP A 199 4.98 -0.87 -14.71
CA TRP A 199 5.16 -2.28 -14.38
C TRP A 199 4.09 -3.13 -15.04
N ASN A 200 4.51 -3.94 -16.02
CA ASN A 200 3.59 -4.74 -16.85
C ASN A 200 3.39 -6.18 -16.38
N PHE A 201 4.03 -6.59 -15.28
CA PHE A 201 3.81 -7.92 -14.68
C PHE A 201 2.33 -8.23 -14.36
N PRO A 202 1.47 -7.27 -13.96
CA PRO A 202 0.04 -7.54 -13.78
C PRO A 202 -0.65 -8.17 -14.99
N THR A 203 -0.20 -7.84 -16.20
CA THR A 203 -0.71 -8.43 -17.43
C THR A 203 -0.31 -9.89 -17.54
N LEU A 204 0.96 -10.21 -17.29
CA LEU A 204 1.47 -11.59 -17.31
C LEU A 204 0.77 -12.43 -16.23
N TYR A 205 0.63 -11.89 -15.03
CA TYR A 205 -0.06 -12.54 -13.92
C TYR A 205 -1.52 -12.86 -14.27
N LEU A 206 -2.26 -11.89 -14.81
CA LEU A 206 -3.64 -12.09 -15.28
C LEU A 206 -3.71 -13.20 -16.35
N VAL A 207 -2.79 -13.19 -17.33
CA VAL A 207 -2.74 -14.23 -18.37
C VAL A 207 -2.53 -15.61 -17.77
N ILE A 208 -1.59 -15.78 -16.83
CA ILE A 208 -1.32 -17.07 -16.18
C ILE A 208 -2.57 -17.58 -15.44
N LEU A 209 -3.24 -16.72 -14.67
CA LEU A 209 -4.45 -17.08 -13.94
C LEU A 209 -5.60 -17.48 -14.89
N LEU A 210 -5.81 -16.71 -15.96
CA LEU A 210 -6.83 -17.00 -16.97
C LEU A 210 -6.52 -18.31 -17.73
N LEU A 211 -5.26 -18.57 -18.07
CA LEU A 211 -4.83 -19.82 -18.70
C LEU A 211 -5.07 -21.02 -17.76
N GLY A 212 -4.73 -20.89 -16.48
CA GLY A 212 -5.00 -21.91 -15.46
C GLY A 212 -6.50 -22.22 -15.36
N ALA A 213 -7.33 -21.19 -15.22
CA ALA A 213 -8.77 -21.33 -15.15
C ALA A 213 -9.36 -21.94 -16.45
N GLU A 214 -8.93 -21.47 -17.61
CA GLU A 214 -9.41 -21.94 -18.92
C GLU A 214 -8.99 -23.38 -19.22
N ALA A 215 -7.77 -23.78 -18.84
CA ALA A 215 -7.27 -25.14 -18.99
C ALA A 215 -8.15 -26.13 -18.20
N VAL A 216 -8.50 -25.80 -16.96
CA VAL A 216 -9.42 -26.61 -16.14
C VAL A 216 -10.82 -26.60 -16.74
N LYS A 217 -11.32 -25.43 -17.19
CA LYS A 217 -12.64 -25.30 -17.80
C LYS A 217 -12.84 -26.26 -18.98
N ARG A 218 -11.78 -26.44 -19.79
CA ARG A 218 -11.77 -27.33 -20.97
C ARG A 218 -11.55 -28.80 -20.62
N ARG A 219 -10.71 -29.11 -19.63
CA ARG A 219 -10.32 -30.49 -19.29
C ARG A 219 -11.29 -31.21 -18.34
N VAL A 220 -11.93 -30.49 -17.42
CA VAL A 220 -12.80 -31.09 -16.39
C VAL A 220 -14.26 -31.14 -16.85
N LYS A 221 -14.80 -32.35 -16.97
CA LYS A 221 -16.21 -32.59 -17.36
C LYS A 221 -17.17 -32.79 -16.18
N SER A 222 -16.64 -32.85 -14.95
CA SER A 222 -17.42 -33.03 -13.72
C SER A 222 -18.26 -31.80 -13.34
N SER A 223 -19.30 -32.00 -12.55
CA SER A 223 -20.07 -30.93 -11.89
C SER A 223 -19.19 -30.06 -10.99
N SER A 224 -18.11 -30.62 -10.45
CA SER A 224 -17.13 -29.90 -9.61
C SER A 224 -16.16 -29.01 -10.38
N LYS A 225 -16.30 -28.87 -11.71
CA LYS A 225 -15.38 -28.08 -12.56
C LYS A 225 -15.09 -26.68 -12.01
N GLN A 226 -16.12 -25.95 -11.59
CA GLN A 226 -15.93 -24.58 -11.11
C GLN A 226 -15.14 -24.52 -9.79
N VAL A 227 -15.26 -25.54 -8.93
CA VAL A 227 -14.45 -25.66 -7.71
C VAL A 227 -12.99 -25.92 -8.08
N VAL A 228 -12.72 -26.84 -9.00
CA VAL A 228 -11.35 -27.13 -9.45
C VAL A 228 -10.70 -25.90 -10.10
N MET A 229 -11.48 -25.10 -10.82
CA MET A 229 -11.02 -23.82 -11.38
C MET A 229 -10.62 -22.85 -10.27
N ALA A 230 -11.48 -22.67 -9.26
CA ALA A 230 -11.20 -21.81 -8.12
C ALA A 230 -9.95 -22.27 -7.35
N LEU A 231 -9.79 -23.58 -7.10
CA LEU A 231 -8.61 -24.14 -6.45
C LEU A 231 -7.32 -23.93 -7.26
N THR A 232 -7.41 -23.96 -8.59
CA THR A 232 -6.24 -23.71 -9.46
C THR A 232 -5.82 -22.25 -9.41
N VAL A 233 -6.79 -21.32 -9.46
CA VAL A 233 -6.54 -19.88 -9.32
C VAL A 233 -5.97 -19.57 -7.93
N LEU A 234 -6.56 -20.16 -6.89
CA LEU A 234 -6.09 -20.06 -5.51
C LEU A 234 -4.63 -20.51 -5.38
N LEU A 235 -4.29 -21.68 -5.94
CA LEU A 235 -2.91 -22.19 -5.90
C LEU A 235 -1.92 -21.21 -6.55
N ILE A 236 -2.23 -20.70 -7.75
CA ILE A 236 -1.34 -19.76 -8.45
C ILE A 236 -1.17 -18.47 -7.64
N ALA A 237 -2.28 -17.91 -7.12
CA ALA A 237 -2.25 -16.69 -6.32
C ALA A 237 -1.48 -16.88 -5.00
N SER A 238 -1.67 -18.02 -4.32
CA SER A 238 -0.95 -18.35 -3.10
C SER A 238 0.54 -18.60 -3.33
N LEU A 239 0.94 -19.14 -4.48
CA LEU A 239 2.36 -19.30 -4.83
C LEU A 239 3.05 -17.94 -5.00
N PHE A 240 2.39 -16.99 -5.67
CA PHE A 240 2.91 -15.62 -5.78
C PHE A 240 2.99 -14.94 -4.40
N GLN A 241 1.94 -15.07 -3.58
CA GLN A 241 1.92 -14.53 -2.23
C GLN A 241 2.99 -15.15 -1.32
N TYR A 242 3.28 -16.44 -1.46
CA TYR A 242 4.36 -17.09 -0.74
C TYR A 242 5.71 -16.52 -1.16
N TYR A 243 5.93 -16.32 -2.46
CA TYR A 243 7.15 -15.73 -2.98
C TYR A 243 7.40 -14.33 -2.39
N THR A 244 6.39 -13.45 -2.39
CA THR A 244 6.53 -12.06 -1.89
C THR A 244 6.57 -11.93 -0.37
N LEU A 245 6.31 -13.01 0.37
CA LEU A 245 6.55 -13.10 1.82
C LEU A 245 7.93 -13.70 2.14
N ALA A 246 8.46 -14.52 1.24
CA ALA A 246 9.77 -15.14 1.41
C ALA A 246 10.91 -14.25 0.90
N HIS A 247 10.63 -13.44 -0.12
CA HIS A 247 11.56 -12.55 -0.82
C HIS A 247 11.01 -11.12 -0.85
N LEU A 248 11.81 -10.17 -1.30
CA LEU A 248 11.36 -8.80 -1.49
C LEU A 248 10.23 -8.68 -2.54
N PRO A 249 9.39 -7.63 -2.45
CA PRO A 249 8.42 -7.29 -3.48
C PRO A 249 9.05 -7.27 -4.88
N VAL A 250 8.34 -7.82 -5.88
CA VAL A 250 8.84 -7.87 -7.27
C VAL A 250 8.99 -6.46 -7.85
N LYS A 251 8.15 -5.53 -7.43
CA LYS A 251 8.28 -4.11 -7.73
C LYS A 251 8.17 -3.31 -6.43
N ASP A 252 9.14 -2.45 -6.20
CA ASP A 252 9.14 -1.51 -5.09
C ASP A 252 8.74 -0.11 -5.59
N TYR A 253 7.83 0.55 -4.87
CA TYR A 253 7.36 1.92 -5.14
C TYR A 253 7.70 2.89 -4.00
N ARG A 254 8.40 2.40 -2.97
CA ARG A 254 8.79 3.18 -1.80
C ARG A 254 9.93 4.14 -2.17
N PRO A 255 10.15 5.21 -1.41
CA PRO A 255 11.25 6.15 -1.67
C PRO A 255 12.66 5.57 -1.47
N TYR A 256 12.74 4.32 -1.01
CA TYR A 256 13.98 3.54 -0.89
C TYR A 256 14.10 2.45 -1.96
N ALA A 257 13.30 2.50 -3.03
CA ALA A 257 13.41 1.53 -4.12
C ALA A 257 14.80 1.61 -4.77
N GLU A 258 15.23 0.53 -5.41
CA GLU A 258 16.49 0.50 -6.15
C GLU A 258 16.50 1.59 -7.25
N GLY A 259 17.59 2.35 -7.31
CA GLY A 259 17.76 3.53 -8.16
C GLY A 259 17.18 4.83 -7.60
N GLU A 260 16.50 4.82 -6.45
CA GLU A 260 16.07 6.05 -5.76
C GLU A 260 17.22 6.67 -4.97
N ASN A 261 17.21 8.00 -4.86
CA ASN A 261 18.18 8.73 -4.04
C ASN A 261 17.52 9.25 -2.76
N ILE A 262 18.05 8.81 -1.62
CA ILE A 262 17.56 9.14 -0.28
C ILE A 262 17.69 10.65 -0.03
N ASN A 263 18.84 11.24 -0.32
CA ASN A 263 19.05 12.68 -0.16
C ASN A 263 18.01 13.48 -0.96
N TRP A 264 17.75 13.07 -2.20
CA TRP A 264 16.74 13.71 -3.04
C TRP A 264 15.33 13.56 -2.47
N ASN A 265 14.97 12.36 -1.99
CA ASN A 265 13.64 12.06 -1.46
C ASN A 265 13.37 12.70 -0.08
N MET A 266 14.41 13.16 0.62
CA MET A 266 14.31 13.97 1.85
C MET A 266 14.10 15.47 1.58
N LEU A 267 14.33 15.94 0.35
CA LEU A 267 14.10 17.35 0.00
C LEU A 267 12.60 17.63 -0.20
N THR A 268 12.19 18.84 0.19
CA THR A 268 10.87 19.39 -0.16
C THR A 268 10.77 19.71 -1.65
N ALA A 269 9.54 19.85 -2.17
CA ALA A 269 9.33 20.26 -3.56
C ALA A 269 10.03 21.58 -3.91
N GLU A 270 10.07 22.55 -2.98
CA GLU A 270 10.75 23.83 -3.20
C GLU A 270 12.26 23.67 -3.31
N GLU A 271 12.87 22.84 -2.45
CA GLU A 271 14.32 22.57 -2.45
C GLU A 271 14.76 21.77 -3.68
N GLN A 272 13.87 20.94 -4.23
CA GLN A 272 14.05 20.26 -5.51
C GLN A 272 13.88 21.20 -6.72
N GLY A 273 13.45 22.45 -6.50
CA GLY A 273 13.27 23.47 -7.54
C GLY A 273 11.89 23.44 -8.22
N PHE A 274 10.91 22.75 -7.65
CA PHE A 274 9.52 22.72 -8.12
C PHE A 274 8.65 23.74 -7.39
N LYS A 275 7.49 24.07 -7.98
CA LYS A 275 6.49 24.88 -7.27
C LYS A 275 5.74 24.00 -6.28
N ALA A 276 5.92 24.26 -4.99
CA ALA A 276 5.08 23.68 -3.95
C ALA A 276 3.65 24.25 -4.02
N ALA A 277 2.70 23.47 -3.52
CA ALA A 277 1.35 23.97 -3.36
C ALA A 277 1.31 25.08 -2.31
N VAL A 278 0.69 26.19 -2.68
CA VAL A 278 0.50 27.31 -1.77
C VAL A 278 -0.84 27.10 -1.09
N TYR A 279 -0.83 26.99 0.24
CA TYR A 279 -2.04 26.97 1.05
C TYR A 279 -2.18 28.30 1.79
N ASP A 280 -3.39 28.80 1.86
CA ASP A 280 -3.75 29.98 2.65
C ASP A 280 -4.78 29.61 3.71
N TYR A 281 -4.79 30.33 4.82
CA TYR A 281 -5.71 30.12 5.91
C TYR A 281 -6.85 31.12 5.81
N HIS A 282 -8.04 30.61 5.51
CA HIS A 282 -9.25 31.43 5.42
C HIS A 282 -10.12 31.23 6.65
N PHE A 283 -10.80 32.28 7.10
CA PHE A 283 -11.66 32.21 8.28
C PHE A 283 -12.94 31.47 7.93
N LEU A 284 -13.33 30.49 8.74
CA LEU A 284 -14.58 29.75 8.62
C LEU A 284 -15.62 30.42 9.52
N PHE A 285 -16.78 30.70 8.95
CA PHE A 285 -17.94 31.28 9.62
C PHE A 285 -19.16 30.38 9.40
N GLU A 286 -20.02 30.25 10.40
CA GLU A 286 -21.28 29.53 10.30
C GLU A 286 -22.44 30.52 10.43
N ASN A 287 -23.41 30.44 9.52
CA ASN A 287 -24.62 31.26 9.61
C ASN A 287 -25.51 30.80 10.78
N ASN A 288 -25.86 31.73 11.66
CA ASN A 288 -26.60 31.46 12.90
C ASN A 288 -28.04 30.96 12.66
N ASP A 289 -28.64 31.24 11.50
CA ASP A 289 -30.02 30.88 11.18
C ASP A 289 -30.12 29.59 10.35
N THR A 290 -29.15 29.35 9.46
CA THR A 290 -29.19 28.22 8.51
C THR A 290 -28.18 27.10 8.83
N GLY A 291 -27.18 27.36 9.67
CA GLY A 291 -26.07 26.44 9.94
C GLY A 291 -25.13 26.24 8.74
N GLU A 292 -25.18 27.12 7.73
CA GLU A 292 -24.38 27.00 6.52
C GLU A 292 -22.97 27.58 6.74
N GLU A 293 -21.94 26.82 6.38
CA GLU A 293 -20.54 27.23 6.47
C GLU A 293 -20.15 28.17 5.31
N VAL A 294 -19.54 29.28 5.66
CA VAL A 294 -19.02 30.32 4.77
C VAL A 294 -17.52 30.47 4.99
N ILE A 295 -16.73 30.28 3.93
CA ILE A 295 -15.28 30.52 3.96
C ILE A 295 -15.02 31.97 3.55
N VAL A 296 -14.45 32.74 4.47
CA VAL A 296 -14.06 34.13 4.24
C VAL A 296 -12.61 34.17 3.78
N THR A 297 -12.43 34.51 2.50
CA THR A 297 -11.12 34.61 1.86
C THR A 297 -10.49 36.00 1.97
N ASP A 298 -11.31 37.02 2.19
CA ASP A 298 -10.88 38.42 2.34
C ASP A 298 -11.63 39.08 3.50
N TRP A 299 -11.00 39.09 4.68
CA TRP A 299 -11.57 39.64 5.90
C TRP A 299 -12.04 41.09 5.72
N SER A 300 -11.23 41.91 5.04
CA SER A 300 -11.45 43.36 4.98
C SER A 300 -12.69 43.75 4.17
N ASN A 301 -13.05 42.94 3.17
CA ASN A 301 -14.17 43.21 2.27
C ASN A 301 -15.41 42.39 2.59
N GLN A 302 -15.28 41.25 3.26
CA GLN A 302 -16.40 40.31 3.51
C GLN A 302 -16.90 40.32 4.95
N VAL A 303 -16.08 40.76 5.91
CA VAL A 303 -16.44 40.76 7.33
C VAL A 303 -16.72 42.18 7.80
N ASP A 304 -18.00 42.54 7.80
CA ASP A 304 -18.49 43.76 8.42
C ASP A 304 -19.34 43.46 9.67
N SER A 305 -19.82 44.50 10.33
CA SER A 305 -20.63 44.37 11.54
C SER A 305 -21.97 43.65 11.31
N ALA A 306 -22.51 43.66 10.09
CA ALA A 306 -23.76 42.99 9.75
C ALA A 306 -23.53 41.49 9.50
N PHE A 307 -22.40 41.14 8.89
CA PHE A 307 -21.96 39.77 8.70
C PHE A 307 -21.69 39.09 10.05
N GLN A 308 -20.95 39.73 10.96
CA GLN A 308 -20.67 39.20 12.30
C GLN A 308 -21.91 39.09 13.21
N ALA A 309 -23.00 39.80 12.89
CA ALA A 309 -24.26 39.68 13.62
C ALA A 309 -25.05 38.41 13.25
N THR A 310 -24.80 37.88 12.05
CA THR A 310 -25.53 36.74 11.48
C THR A 310 -24.66 35.49 11.32
N HIS A 311 -23.34 35.62 11.44
CA HIS A 311 -22.40 34.52 11.31
C HIS A 311 -21.41 34.47 12.47
N THR A 312 -21.19 33.28 13.01
CA THR A 312 -20.24 33.05 14.10
C THR A 312 -18.96 32.44 13.53
N SER A 313 -17.79 32.97 13.92
CA SER A 313 -16.50 32.39 13.52
C SER A 313 -16.35 31.02 14.17
N THR A 314 -16.19 29.97 13.35
CA THR A 314 -16.05 28.58 13.79
C THR A 314 -14.62 28.06 13.69
N GLY A 315 -13.72 28.79 13.02
CA GLY A 315 -12.29 28.48 13.01
C GLY A 315 -11.58 29.01 11.76
N ASN A 316 -10.48 28.36 11.40
CA ASN A 316 -9.76 28.60 10.15
C ASN A 316 -9.77 27.32 9.30
N LYS A 317 -9.92 27.48 7.99
CA LYS A 317 -9.83 26.40 7.02
C LYS A 317 -8.63 26.62 6.10
N LYS A 318 -7.78 25.61 6.00
CA LYS A 318 -6.66 25.58 5.06
C LYS A 318 -7.24 25.39 3.65
N VAL A 319 -6.99 26.35 2.76
CA VAL A 319 -7.48 26.32 1.37
C VAL A 319 -6.28 26.31 0.42
N LEU A 320 -6.33 25.43 -0.56
CA LEU A 320 -5.33 25.34 -1.62
C LEU A 320 -5.49 26.52 -2.58
N VAL A 321 -4.47 27.38 -2.64
CA VAL A 321 -4.45 28.58 -3.49
C VAL A 321 -3.79 28.29 -4.83
N ASN A 322 -2.74 27.48 -4.84
CA ASN A 322 -2.09 26.99 -6.06
C ASN A 322 -1.76 25.50 -5.91
N GLU A 323 -2.09 24.70 -6.91
CA GLU A 323 -1.69 23.29 -7.00
C GLU A 323 -0.17 23.18 -7.23
N ALA A 324 0.46 22.17 -6.61
CA ALA A 324 1.84 21.80 -6.90
C ALA A 324 1.98 21.36 -8.37
N ASP A 325 3.20 21.43 -8.91
CA ASP A 325 3.47 20.84 -10.22
C ASP A 325 3.14 19.33 -10.19
N ALA A 326 2.42 18.85 -11.21
CA ALA A 326 1.88 17.49 -11.24
C ALA A 326 2.98 16.43 -11.05
N GLY A 327 2.84 15.61 -10.00
CA GLY A 327 3.75 14.51 -9.68
C GLY A 327 4.69 14.76 -8.50
N TYR A 328 4.62 15.93 -7.86
CA TYR A 328 5.45 16.25 -6.69
C TYR A 328 4.61 16.43 -5.43
N PHE A 329 5.13 15.96 -4.31
CA PHE A 329 4.50 16.05 -2.99
C PHE A 329 4.94 17.35 -2.31
N ASP A 330 4.01 18.05 -1.65
CA ASP A 330 4.33 19.24 -0.85
C ASP A 330 5.25 18.93 0.34
N GLN A 331 5.25 17.68 0.78
CA GLN A 331 6.12 17.17 1.83
C GLN A 331 7.16 16.21 1.25
N PRO A 332 8.34 16.08 1.87
CA PRO A 332 9.33 15.09 1.48
C PRO A 332 8.75 13.68 1.45
N ARG A 333 9.25 12.83 0.55
CA ARG A 333 8.85 11.42 0.51
C ARG A 333 9.46 10.62 1.66
N ILE A 334 10.59 11.10 2.21
CA ILE A 334 11.25 10.60 3.41
C ILE A 334 11.29 11.74 4.42
N MET A 335 10.64 11.56 5.57
CA MET A 335 10.51 12.62 6.57
C MET A 335 11.42 12.41 7.78
N ASP A 336 11.49 11.16 8.27
CA ASP A 336 11.95 10.87 9.63
C ASP A 336 13.18 9.94 9.66
N LEU A 337 13.96 9.89 8.57
CA LEU A 337 15.19 9.10 8.54
C LEU A 337 16.26 9.74 9.42
N ILE A 338 16.54 9.09 10.54
CA ILE A 338 17.62 9.43 11.46
C ILE A 338 18.41 8.15 11.76
N MET A 339 19.74 8.27 11.79
CA MET A 339 20.68 7.19 12.09
C MET A 339 21.58 7.61 13.26
N GLU A 340 21.14 7.33 14.49
CA GLU A 340 21.83 7.77 15.71
C GLU A 340 22.81 6.72 16.23
N ASN A 341 24.05 7.11 16.54
CA ASN A 341 25.00 6.20 17.18
C ASN A 341 24.75 6.04 18.70
N SER A 342 25.60 5.28 19.39
CA SER A 342 25.50 5.04 20.84
C SER A 342 25.64 6.30 21.70
N ASP A 343 26.29 7.34 21.16
CA ASP A 343 26.50 8.62 21.83
C ASP A 343 25.34 9.61 21.59
N GLY A 344 24.34 9.21 20.79
CA GLY A 344 23.20 10.05 20.40
C GLY A 344 23.55 11.07 19.31
N GLU A 345 24.64 10.85 18.57
CA GLU A 345 25.00 11.67 17.42
C GLU A 345 24.29 11.14 16.17
N ASP A 346 23.62 12.03 15.44
CA ASP A 346 23.01 11.73 14.15
C ASP A 346 24.07 11.67 13.05
N LEU A 347 24.26 10.47 12.48
CA LEU A 347 25.22 10.19 11.42
C LEU A 347 24.58 10.19 10.02
N THR A 348 23.31 10.57 9.88
CA THR A 348 22.55 10.45 8.62
C THR A 348 23.25 11.13 7.46
N GLU A 349 23.64 12.39 7.60
CA GLU A 349 24.32 13.14 6.54
C GLU A 349 25.67 12.51 6.19
N GLN A 350 26.43 12.04 7.18
CA GLN A 350 27.73 11.39 6.96
C GLN A 350 27.58 10.09 6.17
N VAL A 351 26.62 9.24 6.55
CA VAL A 351 26.36 7.95 5.90
C VAL A 351 25.89 8.18 4.45
N LEU A 352 24.99 9.13 4.23
CA LEU A 352 24.44 9.42 2.91
C LEU A 352 25.39 10.21 2.00
N ALA A 353 26.36 10.95 2.56
CA ALA A 353 27.36 11.69 1.79
C ALA A 353 28.56 10.82 1.35
N ASN A 354 28.68 9.58 1.85
CA ASN A 354 29.78 8.70 1.47
C ASN A 354 29.68 8.30 -0.02
N ASN A 355 30.68 8.70 -0.81
CA ASN A 355 30.77 8.37 -2.24
C ASN A 355 31.21 6.92 -2.51
N GLY A 356 31.69 6.22 -1.47
CA GLY A 356 31.93 4.78 -1.49
C GLY A 356 30.64 3.98 -1.36
N TYR A 357 30.78 2.65 -1.40
CA TYR A 357 29.68 1.76 -1.07
C TYR A 357 29.52 1.68 0.45
N THR A 358 28.28 1.84 0.91
CA THR A 358 27.89 1.64 2.30
C THR A 358 26.84 0.55 2.37
N PHE A 359 27.12 -0.48 3.17
CA PHE A 359 26.21 -1.58 3.43
C PHE A 359 25.42 -1.30 4.70
N ILE A 360 24.12 -1.54 4.64
CA ILE A 360 23.22 -1.31 5.75
C ILE A 360 22.40 -2.57 5.99
N HIS A 361 22.73 -3.26 7.07
CA HIS A 361 21.89 -4.31 7.64
C HIS A 361 20.68 -3.66 8.33
N ILE A 362 19.47 -4.01 7.92
CA ILE A 362 18.23 -3.46 8.48
C ILE A 362 17.55 -4.55 9.30
N SER A 363 17.25 -4.26 10.56
CA SER A 363 16.45 -5.13 11.43
C SER A 363 15.45 -4.30 12.23
N ASN A 364 14.16 -4.45 11.95
CA ASN A 364 13.10 -3.70 12.64
C ASN A 364 12.60 -4.36 13.94
N ASP A 365 13.16 -5.52 14.27
CA ASP A 365 12.96 -6.26 15.52
C ASP A 365 14.07 -7.31 15.63
N LEU A 366 15.10 -7.03 16.45
CA LEU A 366 16.24 -7.93 16.62
C LEU A 366 15.84 -9.27 17.24
N THR A 367 14.85 -9.26 18.15
CA THR A 367 14.38 -10.47 18.82
C THR A 367 13.69 -11.40 17.83
N ALA A 368 12.81 -10.84 16.99
CA ALA A 368 12.12 -11.60 15.95
C ALA A 368 13.07 -12.05 14.83
N SER A 369 14.14 -11.30 14.54
CA SER A 369 15.16 -11.69 13.57
C SER A 369 15.88 -12.99 13.98
N GLY A 370 16.04 -13.22 15.28
CA GLY A 370 16.65 -14.43 15.84
C GLY A 370 18.05 -14.75 15.31
N GLY A 371 18.79 -13.73 14.84
CA GLY A 371 20.12 -13.91 14.24
C GLY A 371 20.12 -14.70 12.93
N VAL A 372 18.98 -14.79 12.26
CA VAL A 372 18.89 -15.42 10.95
C VAL A 372 19.78 -14.66 9.96
N ALA A 373 20.54 -15.39 9.16
CA ALA A 373 21.52 -14.86 8.21
C ALA A 373 22.69 -14.05 8.82
N SER A 374 22.88 -14.05 10.15
CA SER A 374 24.01 -13.35 10.78
C SER A 374 25.37 -13.88 10.30
N ALA A 375 25.50 -15.16 9.99
CA ALA A 375 26.77 -15.72 9.49
C ALA A 375 27.13 -15.17 8.11
N GLU A 376 26.15 -15.11 7.20
CA GLU A 376 26.27 -14.55 5.86
C GLU A 376 26.55 -13.05 5.92
N LEU A 377 25.79 -12.29 6.73
CA LEU A 377 26.00 -10.86 6.95
C LEU A 377 27.37 -10.54 7.54
N ASN A 378 27.81 -11.29 8.55
CA ASN A 378 29.12 -11.09 9.18
C ASN A 378 30.25 -11.37 8.19
N SER A 379 30.13 -12.43 7.39
CA SER A 379 31.12 -12.75 6.36
C SER A 379 31.18 -11.65 5.28
N LEU A 380 30.03 -11.15 4.84
CA LEU A 380 29.95 -10.06 3.90
C LEU A 380 30.57 -8.78 4.48
N ALA A 381 30.26 -8.47 5.74
CA ALA A 381 30.76 -7.28 6.42
C ALA A 381 32.27 -7.29 6.60
N ILE A 382 32.87 -8.42 7.00
CA ILE A 382 34.34 -8.54 7.11
C ILE A 382 35.00 -8.21 5.77
N ASN A 383 34.53 -8.84 4.69
CA ASN A 383 35.09 -8.61 3.36
C ASN A 383 34.88 -7.16 2.87
N ALA A 384 33.70 -6.58 3.12
CA ALA A 384 33.39 -5.20 2.75
C ALA A 384 34.28 -4.19 3.50
N ILE A 385 34.43 -4.38 4.82
CA ILE A 385 35.29 -3.53 5.67
C ILE A 385 36.76 -3.64 5.24
N GLU A 386 37.25 -4.86 4.95
CA GLU A 386 38.60 -5.07 4.42
C GLU A 386 38.82 -4.40 3.06
N ALA A 387 37.77 -4.30 2.23
CA ALA A 387 37.78 -3.57 0.97
C ALA A 387 37.65 -2.04 1.12
N GLY A 388 37.45 -1.53 2.34
CA GLY A 388 37.30 -0.11 2.63
C GLY A 388 35.89 0.44 2.42
N HIS A 389 34.87 -0.41 2.52
CA HIS A 389 33.46 -0.03 2.50
C HIS A 389 32.88 0.01 3.91
N ASP A 390 31.97 0.95 4.14
CA ASP A 390 31.31 1.09 5.43
C ASP A 390 30.21 0.04 5.58
N PHE A 391 30.01 -0.44 6.81
CA PHE A 391 28.97 -1.39 7.14
C PHE A 391 28.32 -1.01 8.46
N TYR A 392 27.00 -0.83 8.46
CA TYR A 392 26.20 -0.47 9.62
C TYR A 392 25.00 -1.39 9.79
N CYS A 393 24.47 -1.47 11.00
CA CYS A 393 23.16 -2.02 11.29
C CYS A 393 22.21 -0.89 11.66
N LEU A 394 21.00 -0.81 11.10
CA LEU A 394 19.93 0.03 11.62
C LEU A 394 18.90 -0.83 12.35
N SER A 395 18.59 -0.43 13.58
CA SER A 395 17.62 -1.08 14.46
C SER A 395 16.82 -0.05 15.25
N ASN A 396 15.59 -0.39 15.63
CA ASN A 396 14.78 0.41 16.55
C ASN A 396 15.07 0.10 18.03
N GLU A 397 15.94 -0.88 18.28
CA GLU A 397 16.34 -1.32 19.61
C GLU A 397 17.40 -0.38 20.21
N GLY A 398 17.37 -0.22 21.53
CA GLY A 398 18.37 0.58 22.23
C GLY A 398 19.76 -0.04 22.23
N TYR A 399 20.74 0.73 22.71
CA TYR A 399 22.16 0.35 22.76
C TYR A 399 22.40 -1.00 23.48
N GLU A 400 21.77 -1.20 24.65
CA GLU A 400 21.99 -2.40 25.47
C GLU A 400 21.57 -3.67 24.72
N SER A 401 20.37 -3.69 24.14
CA SER A 401 19.87 -4.79 23.31
C SER A 401 20.74 -5.03 22.07
N SER A 402 21.24 -3.96 21.45
CA SER A 402 22.10 -4.04 20.27
C SER A 402 23.47 -4.65 20.59
N GLU A 403 24.07 -4.29 21.73
CA GLU A 403 25.35 -4.87 22.18
C GLU A 403 25.21 -6.34 22.57
N ASP A 404 24.11 -6.72 23.23
CA ASP A 404 23.82 -8.12 23.54
C ASP A 404 23.72 -8.96 22.25
N PHE A 405 23.02 -8.45 21.23
CA PHE A 405 22.93 -9.10 19.93
C PHE A 405 24.30 -9.20 19.23
N LYS A 406 25.11 -8.13 19.25
CA LYS A 406 26.47 -8.14 18.70
C LYS A 406 27.34 -9.18 19.38
N HIS A 407 27.26 -9.30 20.71
CA HIS A 407 28.01 -10.29 21.47
C HIS A 407 27.52 -11.71 21.21
N GLU A 408 26.21 -11.93 21.11
CA GLU A 408 25.65 -13.26 20.86
C GLU A 408 26.06 -13.78 19.47
N PHE A 409 25.94 -12.94 18.43
CA PHE A 409 26.17 -13.34 17.05
C PHE A 409 27.54 -12.93 16.48
N GLN A 410 28.42 -12.36 17.31
CA GLN A 410 29.77 -11.93 16.93
C GLN A 410 29.78 -10.95 15.75
N VAL A 411 28.88 -9.97 15.78
CA VAL A 411 28.67 -9.01 14.68
C VAL A 411 29.83 -7.99 14.63
N PRO A 412 30.52 -7.83 13.49
CA PRO A 412 31.74 -7.03 13.41
C PRO A 412 31.51 -5.54 13.11
N TYR A 413 30.26 -5.11 12.95
CA TYR A 413 29.88 -3.74 12.56
C TYR A 413 29.06 -3.02 13.63
N GLU A 414 28.95 -1.70 13.50
CA GLU A 414 28.26 -0.82 14.44
C GLU A 414 26.74 -0.80 14.23
N PHE A 415 26.00 -0.55 15.31
CA PHE A 415 24.54 -0.43 15.30
C PHE A 415 24.17 1.04 15.49
N LEU A 416 23.26 1.52 14.66
CA LEU A 416 22.66 2.84 14.74
C LEU A 416 21.16 2.68 15.01
N THR A 417 20.63 3.56 15.86
CA THR A 417 19.22 3.58 16.22
C THR A 417 18.44 4.34 15.15
N CYS A 418 17.28 3.78 14.74
CA CYS A 418 16.40 4.36 13.73
C CYS A 418 14.93 3.99 14.02
N ASP A 419 13.98 4.84 13.61
CA ASP A 419 12.56 4.61 13.86
C ASP A 419 12.04 3.30 13.22
N GLN A 420 11.20 2.57 13.96
CA GLN A 420 10.71 1.27 13.52
C GLN A 420 9.84 1.34 12.25
N THR A 421 9.06 2.41 12.11
CA THR A 421 8.21 2.64 10.93
C THR A 421 9.10 2.88 9.71
N GLU A 422 10.15 3.68 9.88
CA GLU A 422 11.11 3.96 8.81
C GLU A 422 11.84 2.70 8.35
N LEU A 423 12.31 1.85 9.29
CA LEU A 423 12.94 0.57 8.97
C LEU A 423 12.01 -0.36 8.18
N LYS A 424 10.72 -0.40 8.55
CA LYS A 424 9.71 -1.14 7.80
C LYS A 424 9.56 -0.58 6.39
N ILE A 425 9.61 0.74 6.20
CA ILE A 425 9.52 1.41 4.89
C ILE A 425 10.75 1.11 4.03
N ILE A 426 11.96 1.11 4.59
CA ILE A 426 13.20 0.84 3.85
C ILE A 426 13.16 -0.53 3.16
N ILE A 427 12.79 -1.59 3.90
CA ILE A 427 12.82 -2.97 3.39
C ILE A 427 11.72 -3.85 4.01
N ARG A 428 11.13 -4.75 3.19
CA ARG A 428 10.10 -5.70 3.64
C ARG A 428 10.72 -7.03 4.07
N SER A 429 11.80 -6.96 4.84
CA SER A 429 12.51 -8.14 5.33
C SER A 429 13.08 -7.83 6.71
N ASN A 430 13.08 -8.83 7.60
CA ASN A 430 13.71 -8.75 8.91
C ASN A 430 14.51 -10.04 9.17
N PRO A 431 15.85 -10.03 9.09
CA PRO A 431 16.69 -8.90 8.67
C PRO A 431 16.64 -8.66 7.16
N GLY A 432 17.26 -7.58 6.68
CA GLY A 432 17.47 -7.29 5.26
C GLY A 432 18.77 -6.52 5.04
N LEU A 433 19.22 -6.44 3.79
CA LEU A 433 20.43 -5.72 3.42
C LEU A 433 20.11 -4.65 2.38
N VAL A 434 20.68 -3.46 2.56
CA VAL A 434 20.59 -2.34 1.61
C VAL A 434 22.01 -1.88 1.28
N LEU A 435 22.32 -1.76 -0.01
CA LEU A 435 23.56 -1.18 -0.48
C LEU A 435 23.28 0.22 -1.00
N ILE A 436 24.01 1.21 -0.48
CA ILE A 436 23.91 2.61 -0.94
C ILE A 436 25.25 3.14 -1.42
N LYS A 437 25.21 4.18 -2.27
CA LYS A 437 26.39 4.94 -2.72
C LYS A 437 26.00 6.40 -2.96
N GLY A 438 26.58 7.33 -2.19
CA GLY A 438 26.22 8.76 -2.27
C GLY A 438 24.73 9.03 -2.03
N GLY A 439 24.11 8.22 -1.17
CA GLY A 439 22.68 8.27 -0.87
C GLY A 439 21.77 7.65 -1.94
N GLU A 440 22.31 7.13 -3.05
CA GLU A 440 21.55 6.33 -4.01
C GLU A 440 21.44 4.88 -3.54
N VAL A 441 20.23 4.31 -3.54
CA VAL A 441 20.01 2.90 -3.27
C VAL A 441 20.42 2.09 -4.49
N VAL A 442 21.51 1.35 -4.37
CA VAL A 442 22.06 0.54 -5.47
C VAL A 442 21.25 -0.74 -5.62
N GLU A 443 21.19 -1.56 -4.57
CA GLU A 443 20.49 -2.85 -4.56
C GLU A 443 20.01 -3.19 -3.14
N LYS A 444 19.01 -4.08 -3.05
CA LYS A 444 18.45 -4.54 -1.77
C LYS A 444 18.20 -6.05 -1.78
N TRP A 445 18.36 -6.67 -0.61
CA TRP A 445 18.17 -8.11 -0.45
C TRP A 445 17.39 -8.44 0.81
N ALA A 446 16.44 -9.37 0.68
CA ALA A 446 15.90 -10.05 1.86
C ALA A 446 16.98 -10.95 2.46
N TRP A 447 16.84 -11.33 3.73
CA TRP A 447 17.83 -12.17 4.40
C TRP A 447 18.11 -13.51 3.69
N ARG A 448 17.16 -14.02 2.90
CA ARG A 448 17.33 -15.27 2.12
C ARG A 448 18.18 -15.11 0.87
N ASP A 449 18.35 -13.87 0.43
CA ASP A 449 18.88 -13.51 -0.88
C ASP A 449 20.20 -12.72 -0.74
N ILE A 450 20.81 -12.71 0.45
CA ILE A 450 22.05 -11.97 0.71
C ILE A 450 23.16 -12.55 -0.19
N PRO A 451 23.79 -11.73 -1.04
CA PRO A 451 24.86 -12.18 -1.93
C PRO A 451 26.17 -12.35 -1.17
N THR A 452 27.10 -13.11 -1.75
CA THR A 452 28.48 -13.08 -1.27
C THR A 452 29.20 -11.83 -1.77
N PHE A 453 30.30 -11.45 -1.11
CA PHE A 453 31.08 -10.29 -1.53
C PHE A 453 31.63 -10.42 -2.96
N GLU A 454 31.95 -11.64 -3.41
CA GLU A 454 32.46 -11.85 -4.77
C GLU A 454 31.38 -11.74 -5.86
N GLU A 455 30.11 -11.96 -5.51
CA GLU A 455 28.98 -11.83 -6.44
C GLU A 455 28.64 -10.36 -6.70
N LEU A 456 28.96 -9.49 -5.75
CA LEU A 456 28.84 -8.05 -5.88
C LEU A 456 30.00 -7.54 -6.76
N GLU A 457 29.77 -7.42 -8.07
CA GLU A 457 30.72 -6.80 -9.02
C GLU A 457 30.86 -5.29 -8.79
N LEU A 458 31.25 -4.87 -7.58
CA LEU A 458 31.44 -3.48 -7.19
C LEU A 458 32.57 -2.88 -8.05
N LYS A 459 32.25 -1.79 -8.77
CA LYS A 459 33.17 -1.10 -9.70
C LYS A 459 33.72 0.20 -9.14
#